data_AF-A0A1F5V070-F1
#
_entry.id   AF-A0A1F5V070-F1
#
_cell.length_a   1.000
_cell.length_b   1.000
_cell.length_c   1.000
_cell.angle_alpha   90.00
_cell.angle_beta   90.00
_cell.angle_gamma   90.00
#
_symmetry.space_group_name_H-M   'P 1'
#
loop_
_entity.id
_entity.type
_entity.pdbx_description
1 polymer ?
#
loop_
_entity_poly.entity_id
_entity_poly.type
_entity_poly.pdbx_seq_one_letter_code
_entity_poly.pdbx_strand_id
1 'polypeptide(L)'
;MQIRQIITAGLGLLLIGLMGTSSLSQPTAATDSKDVIVDGSSTVGPITQAVAADFVKIRPDVRVSVGVSGTSGGFRRFLAKETDISDASRTIKTSEIDSANQNGIEYIESLVAFDGLTVAVDHATQIFQGGQPCMTVGELELLWSREAEGFITIWNQLGSRFANAGITLSGAAETSGTFDFFTEVVNRATGDTRSDYFGTEEDQLLAEQTGQNVFALTYFGFAFFLNNQELVQAVAIDPRRTLIDAAQSVLDQINARRTANNKQPLANAGGTCQGVLPSLDTILSFQYSPLSRPLFIYTNAQSAQREAIDAFVDYYLTENILGNDEFMQDVGYVNISSELRDAARRCWDKRVTGTAFGGTISGLDGEKIREIYEGHCGQQ
;
A
#
# COMPACT_ATOMS: atom_id res chain seq x y z
N MET A 1 -84.62 7.32 72.98
CA MET A 1 -84.03 8.53 73.58
C MET A 1 -83.47 9.36 72.43
N GLN A 2 -83.95 10.60 72.28
CA GLN A 2 -83.56 11.53 71.20
C GLN A 2 -82.05 11.84 71.22
N ILE A 3 -81.47 12.20 70.07
CA ILE A 3 -80.81 13.51 69.82
C ILE A 3 -80.17 13.55 68.40
N ARG A 4 -80.67 14.50 67.58
CA ARG A 4 -80.08 15.35 66.51
C ARG A 4 -78.95 14.80 65.61
N GLN A 5 -79.20 14.59 64.30
CA GLN A 5 -79.08 15.52 63.14
C GLN A 5 -77.67 16.08 62.85
N ILE A 6 -77.12 15.80 61.66
CA ILE A 6 -76.83 16.72 60.53
C ILE A 6 -75.85 16.07 59.51
N ILE A 7 -76.32 15.91 58.26
CA ILE A 7 -75.71 16.20 56.93
C ILE A 7 -74.20 15.83 56.75
N THR A 8 -73.77 15.08 55.71
CA THR A 8 -73.42 15.63 54.37
C THR A 8 -73.12 14.50 53.35
N ALA A 9 -73.35 14.83 52.07
CA ALA A 9 -73.31 14.03 50.84
C ALA A 9 -71.93 13.59 50.31
N GLY A 10 -71.94 12.68 49.31
CA GLY A 10 -70.83 12.38 48.38
C GLY A 10 -70.88 10.93 47.86
N LEU A 11 -71.78 10.56 46.94
CA LEU A 11 -71.66 10.56 45.46
C LEU A 11 -70.40 9.88 44.87
N GLY A 12 -70.54 8.58 44.56
CA GLY A 12 -70.39 7.98 43.23
C GLY A 12 -69.06 8.11 42.46
N LEU A 13 -68.29 7.02 42.44
CA LEU A 13 -67.14 6.77 41.56
C LEU A 13 -67.46 6.99 40.07
N LEU A 14 -66.59 7.73 39.38
CA LEU A 14 -66.46 7.70 37.92
C LEU A 14 -65.02 7.27 37.58
N LEU A 15 -64.86 6.16 36.85
CA LEU A 15 -63.59 5.74 36.26
C LEU A 15 -63.25 6.62 35.05
N ILE A 16 -62.09 7.27 35.07
CA ILE A 16 -61.42 7.82 33.89
C ILE A 16 -59.95 7.39 33.95
N GLY A 17 -59.53 6.64 32.93
CA GLY A 17 -58.15 6.17 32.77
C GLY A 17 -57.20 7.32 32.45
N LEU A 18 -56.11 7.41 33.21
CA LEU A 18 -54.97 8.27 32.90
C LEU A 18 -54.03 7.51 31.94
N MET A 19 -54.01 7.90 30.67
CA MET A 19 -52.92 7.55 29.76
C MET A 19 -51.72 8.43 30.12
N GLY A 20 -50.70 7.82 30.75
CA GLY A 20 -49.41 8.48 30.97
C GLY A 20 -48.67 8.62 29.65
N THR A 21 -48.42 9.86 29.22
CA THR A 21 -47.50 10.16 28.13
C THR A 21 -46.07 10.02 28.64
N SER A 22 -45.49 8.84 28.47
CA SER A 22 -44.05 8.64 28.56
C SER A 22 -43.40 9.31 27.36
N SER A 23 -42.76 10.45 27.59
CA SER A 23 -41.87 11.10 26.63
C SER A 23 -40.71 10.14 26.35
N LEU A 24 -40.80 9.37 25.27
CA LEU A 24 -39.67 8.64 24.71
C LEU A 24 -38.60 9.67 24.36
N SER A 25 -37.55 9.74 25.19
CA SER A 25 -36.31 10.39 24.79
C SER A 25 -35.77 9.57 23.63
N GLN A 26 -35.90 10.08 22.40
CA GLN A 26 -35.21 9.51 21.26
C GLN A 26 -33.71 9.50 21.57
N PRO A 27 -32.98 8.41 21.24
CA PRO A 27 -31.54 8.48 21.24
C PRO A 27 -31.15 9.55 20.22
N THR A 28 -30.61 10.67 20.69
CA THR A 28 -29.88 11.60 19.84
C THR A 28 -28.83 10.78 19.11
N ALA A 29 -28.89 10.79 17.77
CA ALA A 29 -27.86 10.23 16.91
C ALA A 29 -26.50 10.61 17.48
N ALA A 30 -25.57 9.65 17.52
CA ALA A 30 -24.19 9.90 17.89
C ALA A 30 -23.73 11.17 17.16
N THR A 31 -23.25 12.14 17.94
CA THR A 31 -22.67 13.39 17.47
C THR A 31 -21.81 13.11 16.24
N ASP A 32 -22.09 13.77 15.11
CA ASP A 32 -21.35 13.60 13.86
C ASP A 32 -19.88 13.92 14.10
N SER A 33 -19.09 12.88 14.40
CA SER A 33 -17.70 13.02 14.80
C SER A 33 -16.93 13.67 13.66
N LYS A 34 -16.17 14.72 13.99
CA LYS A 34 -15.29 15.38 13.03
C LYS A 34 -13.92 14.71 12.92
N ASP A 35 -13.78 13.52 13.50
CA ASP A 35 -12.55 12.74 13.45
C ASP A 35 -12.58 11.79 12.27
N VAL A 36 -11.49 11.77 11.50
CA VAL A 36 -11.23 10.81 10.42
C VAL A 36 -10.05 9.95 10.87
N ILE A 37 -10.30 8.67 11.11
CA ILE A 37 -9.28 7.75 11.59
C ILE A 37 -8.87 6.83 10.43
N VAL A 38 -7.64 6.98 9.98
CA VAL A 38 -7.03 6.17 8.91
C VAL A 38 -5.90 5.34 9.49
N ASP A 39 -5.74 4.10 9.03
CA ASP A 39 -4.58 3.28 9.36
C ASP A 39 -4.28 2.29 8.23
N GLY A 40 -3.02 1.89 8.08
CA GLY A 40 -2.68 0.73 7.26
C GLY A 40 -1.31 0.81 6.63
N SER A 41 -1.27 0.71 5.31
CA SER A 41 -0.05 0.62 4.50
C SER A 41 0.95 1.76 4.82
N SER A 42 2.21 1.40 5.06
CA SER A 42 3.33 2.35 5.16
C SER A 42 3.65 3.07 3.84
N THR A 43 3.02 2.63 2.75
CA THR A 43 3.16 3.22 1.42
C THR A 43 2.03 4.17 1.10
N VAL A 44 0.79 3.85 1.46
CA VAL A 44 -0.33 4.76 1.21
C VAL A 44 -0.42 5.83 2.30
N GLY A 45 0.06 5.53 3.52
CA GLY A 45 0.09 6.47 4.64
C GLY A 45 0.68 7.84 4.32
N PRO A 46 1.87 7.95 3.69
CA PRO A 46 2.42 9.23 3.25
C PRO A 46 1.51 10.04 2.31
N ILE A 47 0.85 9.37 1.35
CA ILE A 47 -0.14 10.02 0.47
C ILE A 47 -1.28 10.58 1.32
N THR A 48 -1.88 9.74 2.16
CA THR A 48 -3.01 10.12 3.03
C THR A 48 -2.63 11.24 4.00
N GLN A 49 -1.39 11.25 4.53
CA GLN A 49 -0.88 12.33 5.38
C GLN A 49 -0.73 13.65 4.62
N ALA A 50 -0.21 13.64 3.39
CA ALA A 50 -0.11 14.82 2.55
C ALA A 50 -1.51 15.37 2.20
N VAL A 51 -2.44 14.48 1.82
CA VAL A 51 -3.85 14.84 1.57
C VAL A 51 -4.48 15.44 2.83
N ALA A 52 -4.24 14.85 4.01
CA ALA A 52 -4.73 15.37 5.27
C ALA A 52 -4.18 16.76 5.59
N ALA A 53 -2.87 16.98 5.36
CA ALA A 53 -2.22 18.27 5.59
C ALA A 53 -2.77 19.40 4.69
N ASP A 54 -3.16 19.06 3.46
CA ASP A 54 -3.84 20.01 2.58
C ASP A 54 -5.31 20.19 2.91
N PHE A 55 -6.02 19.11 3.22
CA PHE A 55 -7.44 19.12 3.54
C PHE A 55 -7.76 19.99 4.77
N VAL A 56 -6.92 19.96 5.81
CA VAL A 56 -7.15 20.79 7.01
C VAL A 56 -7.07 22.30 6.72
N LYS A 57 -6.46 22.72 5.59
CA LYS A 57 -6.45 24.13 5.16
C LYS A 57 -7.85 24.59 4.71
N ILE A 58 -8.67 23.67 4.18
CA ILE A 58 -10.04 23.95 3.71
C ILE A 58 -11.13 23.52 4.71
N ARG A 59 -10.84 22.51 5.54
CA ARG A 59 -11.73 21.97 6.59
C ARG A 59 -11.00 21.93 7.94
N PRO A 60 -10.67 23.09 8.54
CA PRO A 60 -9.92 23.16 9.80
C PRO A 60 -10.70 22.60 11.00
N ASP A 61 -11.99 22.34 10.84
CA ASP A 61 -12.85 21.72 11.84
C ASP A 61 -12.75 20.19 11.88
N VAL A 62 -12.17 19.56 10.85
CA VAL A 62 -12.00 18.11 10.74
C VAL A 62 -10.60 17.70 11.21
N ARG A 63 -10.51 16.67 12.06
CA ARG A 63 -9.23 16.13 12.55
C ARG A 63 -8.95 14.80 11.88
N VAL A 64 -7.92 14.76 11.04
CA VAL A 64 -7.49 13.53 10.38
C VAL A 64 -6.30 12.93 11.14
N SER A 65 -6.44 11.68 11.57
CA SER A 65 -5.37 10.91 12.20
C SER A 65 -4.98 9.75 11.29
N VAL A 66 -3.72 9.68 10.88
CA VAL A 66 -3.21 8.65 9.97
C VAL A 66 -2.17 7.81 10.70
N GLY A 67 -2.51 6.55 10.97
CA GLY A 67 -1.62 5.54 11.53
C GLY A 67 -1.01 4.63 10.46
N VAL A 68 0.09 3.97 10.79
CA VAL A 68 0.76 3.00 9.92
C VAL A 68 0.96 1.70 10.70
N SER A 69 0.30 0.63 10.26
CA SER A 69 0.43 -0.71 10.85
C SER A 69 0.70 -1.80 9.80
N GLY A 70 0.97 -1.39 8.56
CA GLY A 70 1.03 -2.24 7.38
C GLY A 70 -0.36 -2.63 6.88
N THR A 71 -0.50 -3.00 5.60
CA THR A 71 -1.82 -3.26 4.99
C THR A 71 -2.64 -4.31 5.74
N SER A 72 -2.01 -5.40 6.19
CA SER A 72 -2.72 -6.45 6.96
C SER A 72 -3.06 -6.04 8.40
N GLY A 73 -2.27 -5.13 9.00
CA GLY A 73 -2.58 -4.54 10.30
C GLY A 73 -3.73 -3.54 10.19
N GLY A 74 -3.72 -2.71 9.14
CA GLY A 74 -4.77 -1.75 8.82
C GLY A 74 -6.11 -2.44 8.64
N PHE A 75 -6.17 -3.48 7.81
CA PHE A 75 -7.39 -4.28 7.67
C PHE A 75 -7.84 -4.91 8.99
N ARG A 76 -6.93 -5.38 9.86
CA ARG A 76 -7.32 -5.94 11.16
C ARG A 76 -8.06 -4.90 12.02
N ARG A 77 -7.56 -3.66 12.06
CA ARG A 77 -8.18 -2.55 12.81
C ARG A 77 -9.47 -2.06 12.15
N PHE A 78 -9.44 -1.89 10.84
CA PHE A 78 -10.60 -1.53 10.02
C PHE A 78 -11.76 -2.51 10.19
N LEU A 79 -11.47 -3.81 10.12
CA LEU A 79 -12.47 -4.87 10.27
C LEU A 79 -12.92 -5.07 11.73
N ALA A 80 -12.21 -4.47 12.69
CA ALA A 80 -12.64 -4.34 14.07
C ALA A 80 -13.42 -3.03 14.34
N LYS A 81 -13.69 -2.22 13.30
CA LYS A 81 -14.37 -0.91 13.37
C LYS A 81 -13.61 0.14 14.19
N GLU A 82 -12.29 0.00 14.28
CA GLU A 82 -11.42 0.97 14.97
C GLU A 82 -11.01 2.14 14.08
N THR A 83 -11.12 1.98 12.76
CA THR A 83 -10.72 2.98 11.76
C THR A 83 -11.81 3.14 10.71
N ASP A 84 -11.87 4.31 10.10
CA ASP A 84 -12.81 4.66 9.04
C ASP A 84 -12.31 4.28 7.66
N ILE A 85 -11.00 4.35 7.47
CA ILE A 85 -10.32 4.11 6.21
C ILE A 85 -9.15 3.16 6.48
N SER A 86 -8.99 2.17 5.60
CA SER A 86 -7.78 1.33 5.54
C SER A 86 -6.95 1.71 4.32
N ASP A 87 -5.75 2.20 4.59
CA ASP A 87 -4.70 2.42 3.59
C ASP A 87 -4.12 1.07 3.16
N ALA A 88 -4.02 0.79 1.86
CA ALA A 88 -3.67 -0.55 1.38
C ALA A 88 -2.80 -0.54 0.12
N SER A 89 -1.65 -1.21 0.18
CA SER A 89 -0.73 -1.41 -0.95
C SER A 89 -0.91 -2.74 -1.68
N ARG A 90 -2.07 -3.35 -1.50
CA ARG A 90 -2.54 -4.55 -2.19
C ARG A 90 -4.05 -4.59 -2.11
N THR A 91 -4.65 -5.43 -2.92
CA THR A 91 -6.07 -5.75 -2.79
C THR A 91 -6.38 -6.34 -1.41
N ILE A 92 -7.57 -6.09 -0.88
CA ILE A 92 -8.11 -6.81 0.28
C ILE A 92 -8.07 -8.32 0.00
N LYS A 93 -7.54 -9.14 0.91
CA LYS A 93 -7.40 -10.61 0.72
C LYS A 93 -8.75 -11.31 0.87
N THR A 94 -8.90 -12.49 0.28
CA THR A 94 -10.11 -13.33 0.47
C THR A 94 -10.45 -13.55 1.94
N SER A 95 -9.48 -13.83 2.80
CA SER A 95 -9.73 -14.00 4.25
C SER A 95 -10.18 -12.72 4.96
N GLU A 96 -9.78 -11.55 4.46
CA GLU A 96 -10.19 -10.24 4.97
C GLU A 96 -11.60 -9.89 4.47
N ILE A 97 -11.94 -10.25 3.23
CA ILE A 97 -13.30 -10.18 2.68
C ILE A 97 -14.25 -11.04 3.53
N ASP A 98 -13.86 -12.29 3.83
CA ASP A 98 -14.65 -13.20 4.67
C ASP A 98 -14.87 -12.61 6.08
N SER A 99 -13.84 -11.99 6.64
CA SER A 99 -13.91 -11.32 7.94
C SER A 99 -14.82 -10.09 7.89
N ALA A 100 -14.80 -9.31 6.79
CA ALA A 100 -15.71 -8.18 6.58
C ALA A 100 -17.16 -8.64 6.55
N ASN A 101 -17.46 -9.72 5.81
CA ASN A 101 -18.78 -10.32 5.74
C ASN A 101 -19.26 -10.81 7.11
N GLN A 102 -18.40 -11.48 7.88
CA GLN A 102 -18.71 -11.96 9.23
C GLN A 102 -19.00 -10.81 10.21
N ASN A 103 -18.29 -9.68 10.07
CA ASN A 103 -18.43 -8.52 10.94
C ASN A 103 -19.50 -7.52 10.47
N GLY A 104 -20.17 -7.80 9.34
CA GLY A 104 -21.15 -6.91 8.72
C GLY A 104 -20.53 -5.57 8.33
N ILE A 105 -19.33 -5.59 7.75
CA ILE A 105 -18.59 -4.41 7.32
C ILE A 105 -18.62 -4.35 5.80
N GLU A 106 -19.32 -3.34 5.30
CA GLU A 106 -19.24 -2.94 3.89
C GLU A 106 -18.21 -1.82 3.74
N TYR A 107 -17.57 -1.79 2.58
CA TYR A 107 -16.51 -0.85 2.28
C TYR A 107 -16.54 -0.45 0.81
N ILE A 108 -16.03 0.74 0.52
CA ILE A 108 -15.84 1.29 -0.83
C ILE A 108 -14.35 1.20 -1.15
N GLU A 109 -13.99 0.50 -2.22
CA GLU A 109 -12.62 0.37 -2.72
C GLU A 109 -12.30 1.53 -3.68
N SER A 110 -11.32 2.36 -3.34
CA SER A 110 -10.83 3.43 -4.23
C SER A 110 -9.38 3.17 -4.60
N LEU A 111 -9.11 2.93 -5.89
CA LEU A 111 -7.75 2.90 -6.44
C LEU A 111 -7.24 4.35 -6.50
N VAL A 112 -6.13 4.63 -5.81
CA VAL A 112 -5.62 6.00 -5.65
C VAL A 112 -4.33 6.23 -6.41
N ALA A 113 -3.46 5.23 -6.55
CA ALA A 113 -2.18 5.38 -7.23
C ALA A 113 -1.63 4.04 -7.69
N PHE A 114 -0.57 4.09 -8.50
CA PHE A 114 0.35 2.97 -8.66
C PHE A 114 1.70 3.33 -8.08
N ASP A 115 2.32 2.32 -7.49
CA ASP A 115 3.67 2.40 -6.95
C ASP A 115 4.59 1.49 -7.77
N GLY A 116 5.81 1.96 -7.98
CA GLY A 116 6.85 1.27 -8.73
C GLY A 116 8.21 1.54 -8.09
N LEU A 117 9.04 0.51 -7.89
CA LEU A 117 10.40 0.66 -7.39
C LEU A 117 11.42 0.41 -8.48
N THR A 118 12.34 1.35 -8.70
CA THR A 118 13.44 1.15 -9.64
C THR A 118 14.65 0.61 -8.91
N VAL A 119 15.20 -0.51 -9.40
CA VAL A 119 16.59 -0.89 -9.11
C VAL A 119 17.47 -0.14 -10.08
N ALA A 120 18.45 0.61 -9.58
CA ALA A 120 19.27 1.52 -10.37
C ALA A 120 20.77 1.28 -10.16
N VAL A 121 21.54 1.58 -11.20
CA VAL A 121 23.01 1.47 -11.26
C VAL A 121 23.56 2.65 -12.06
N ASP A 122 24.86 2.89 -11.94
CA ASP A 122 25.57 3.87 -12.77
C ASP A 122 25.40 3.61 -14.28
N HIS A 123 25.41 4.66 -15.12
CA HIS A 123 25.38 4.54 -16.58
C HIS A 123 26.56 3.76 -17.15
N ALA A 124 27.74 3.89 -16.54
CA ALA A 124 28.94 3.15 -16.88
C ALA A 124 29.17 1.94 -15.95
N THR A 125 28.08 1.40 -15.37
CA THR A 125 28.15 0.24 -14.46
C THR A 125 29.01 -0.87 -15.04
N GLN A 126 29.87 -1.42 -14.19
CA GLN A 126 30.73 -2.55 -14.49
C GLN A 126 30.25 -3.82 -13.79
N ILE A 127 29.09 -3.79 -13.13
CA ILE A 127 28.51 -4.93 -12.40
C ILE A 127 28.24 -6.10 -13.35
N PHE A 128 27.78 -5.83 -14.56
CA PHE A 128 27.34 -6.84 -15.53
C PHE A 128 28.40 -7.04 -16.62
N GLN A 129 28.73 -8.29 -16.94
CA GLN A 129 29.75 -8.64 -17.94
C GLN A 129 29.26 -8.55 -19.40
N GLY A 130 28.39 -7.58 -19.70
CA GLY A 130 27.84 -7.30 -21.03
C GLY A 130 26.32 -7.42 -21.11
N GLY A 131 25.76 -6.80 -22.15
CA GLY A 131 24.31 -6.68 -22.34
C GLY A 131 23.67 -5.61 -21.47
N GLN A 132 22.34 -5.51 -21.56
CA GLN A 132 21.55 -4.60 -20.72
C GLN A 132 21.59 -5.07 -19.26
N PRO A 133 21.76 -4.18 -18.27
CA PRO A 133 21.60 -4.50 -16.85
C PRO A 133 20.28 -5.23 -16.60
N CYS A 134 20.37 -6.43 -16.02
CA CYS A 134 19.21 -7.28 -15.77
C CYS A 134 19.47 -8.16 -14.56
N MET A 135 18.47 -8.36 -13.70
CA MET A 135 18.50 -9.30 -12.57
C MET A 135 17.18 -10.06 -12.44
N THR A 136 17.24 -11.33 -12.06
CA THR A 136 16.07 -12.04 -11.59
C THR A 136 15.73 -11.62 -10.17
N VAL A 137 14.46 -11.75 -9.77
CA VAL A 137 14.06 -11.58 -8.37
C VAL A 137 14.83 -12.54 -7.46
N GLY A 138 15.16 -13.75 -7.93
CA GLY A 138 15.98 -14.70 -7.18
C GLY A 138 17.40 -14.20 -6.89
N GLU A 139 18.02 -13.49 -7.84
CA GLU A 139 19.35 -12.88 -7.65
C GLU A 139 19.28 -11.65 -6.75
N LEU A 140 18.22 -10.84 -6.84
CA LEU A 140 17.95 -9.77 -5.87
C LEU A 140 17.70 -10.33 -4.47
N GLU A 141 16.91 -11.40 -4.34
CA GLU A 141 16.65 -12.11 -3.07
C GLU A 141 17.95 -12.65 -2.47
N LEU A 142 18.85 -13.23 -3.28
CA LEU A 142 20.18 -13.61 -2.82
C LEU A 142 20.95 -12.38 -2.32
N LEU A 143 21.09 -11.34 -3.14
CA LEU A 143 21.89 -10.15 -2.86
C LEU A 143 21.46 -9.43 -1.57
N TRP A 144 20.15 -9.27 -1.37
CA TRP A 144 19.56 -8.46 -0.31
C TRP A 144 19.12 -9.25 0.93
N SER A 145 19.15 -10.59 0.90
CA SER A 145 18.77 -11.39 2.08
C SER A 145 19.68 -11.16 3.29
N ARG A 146 19.14 -11.28 4.50
CA ARG A 146 19.94 -11.32 5.76
C ARG A 146 21.04 -12.37 5.72
N GLU A 147 20.79 -13.50 5.07
CA GLU A 147 21.75 -14.59 4.96
C GLU A 147 22.99 -14.25 4.12
N ALA A 148 22.88 -13.24 3.24
CA ALA A 148 23.97 -12.74 2.44
C ALA A 148 24.90 -11.76 3.18
N GLU A 149 24.44 -11.19 4.30
CA GLU A 149 25.23 -10.25 5.11
C GLU A 149 26.59 -10.86 5.49
N GLY A 150 27.65 -10.07 5.29
CA GLY A 150 29.04 -10.48 5.55
C GLY A 150 29.56 -11.67 4.72
N PHE A 151 28.78 -12.17 3.73
CA PHE A 151 29.17 -13.32 2.90
C PHE A 151 29.14 -13.01 1.41
N ILE A 152 28.00 -12.51 0.91
CA ILE A 152 27.91 -11.98 -0.46
C ILE A 152 28.44 -10.55 -0.41
N THR A 153 29.73 -10.42 -0.74
CA THR A 153 30.53 -9.19 -0.66
C THR A 153 31.18 -8.82 -1.99
N ILE A 154 31.20 -9.74 -2.95
CA ILE A 154 31.67 -9.52 -4.31
C ILE A 154 30.62 -9.97 -5.33
N TRP A 155 30.48 -9.23 -6.42
CA TRP A 155 29.39 -9.36 -7.39
C TRP A 155 29.31 -10.76 -8.05
N ASN A 156 30.43 -11.37 -8.41
CA ASN A 156 30.49 -12.70 -9.06
C ASN A 156 30.01 -13.86 -8.17
N GLN A 157 29.73 -13.64 -6.89
CA GLN A 157 29.07 -14.64 -6.04
C GLN A 157 27.61 -14.86 -6.45
N LEU A 158 26.97 -13.88 -7.12
CA LEU A 158 25.61 -14.01 -7.63
C LEU A 158 25.52 -14.88 -8.89
N GLY A 159 26.62 -15.03 -9.64
CA GLY A 159 26.64 -15.74 -10.92
C GLY A 159 27.78 -15.29 -11.83
N SER A 160 28.04 -16.05 -12.89
CA SER A 160 29.22 -15.82 -13.76
C SER A 160 29.13 -14.52 -14.56
N ARG A 161 27.91 -14.02 -14.77
CA ARG A 161 27.61 -12.77 -15.49
C ARG A 161 27.93 -11.49 -14.71
N PHE A 162 28.31 -11.61 -13.45
CA PHE A 162 28.59 -10.48 -12.56
C PHE A 162 30.09 -10.26 -12.37
N ALA A 163 30.49 -9.03 -12.09
CA ALA A 163 31.89 -8.62 -11.98
C ALA A 163 32.63 -9.28 -10.81
N ASN A 164 33.95 -9.47 -10.94
CA ASN A 164 34.79 -9.82 -9.80
C ASN A 164 35.20 -8.54 -9.04
N ALA A 165 34.23 -7.86 -8.44
CA ALA A 165 34.41 -6.58 -7.75
C ALA A 165 33.56 -6.52 -6.47
N GLY A 166 33.98 -5.67 -5.53
CA GLY A 166 33.25 -5.44 -4.28
C GLY A 166 31.86 -4.86 -4.52
N ILE A 167 30.91 -5.25 -3.68
CA ILE A 167 29.53 -4.78 -3.71
C ILE A 167 29.42 -3.47 -2.92
N THR A 168 28.78 -2.45 -3.52
CA THR A 168 28.27 -1.26 -2.81
C THR A 168 26.76 -1.25 -2.92
N LEU A 169 26.06 -1.26 -1.79
CA LEU A 169 24.60 -1.21 -1.75
C LEU A 169 24.13 0.03 -1.02
N SER A 170 23.11 0.68 -1.57
CA SER A 170 22.35 1.73 -0.89
C SER A 170 20.86 1.55 -1.16
N GLY A 171 20.01 2.21 -0.38
CA GLY A 171 18.57 2.17 -0.61
C GLY A 171 17.81 2.99 0.40
N ALA A 172 16.48 2.95 0.31
CA ALA A 172 15.60 3.60 1.27
C ALA A 172 15.88 3.10 2.71
N ALA A 173 15.80 4.01 3.68
CA ALA A 173 15.97 3.69 5.10
C ALA A 173 14.83 2.82 5.64
N GLU A 174 15.06 2.16 6.78
CA GLU A 174 14.10 1.22 7.40
C GLU A 174 12.76 1.85 7.79
N THR A 175 12.69 3.18 7.88
CA THR A 175 11.49 3.95 8.18
C THR A 175 10.64 4.27 6.94
N SER A 176 11.12 3.94 5.74
CA SER A 176 10.46 4.26 4.47
C SER A 176 9.51 3.16 3.98
N GLY A 177 8.37 3.55 3.41
CA GLY A 177 7.46 2.63 2.72
C GLY A 177 8.09 1.94 1.50
N THR A 178 9.11 2.55 0.89
CA THR A 178 9.90 1.94 -0.20
C THR A 178 10.74 0.77 0.32
N PHE A 179 11.34 0.90 1.51
CA PHE A 179 12.07 -0.18 2.17
C PHE A 179 11.13 -1.35 2.49
N ASP A 180 9.96 -1.06 3.08
CA ASP A 180 8.97 -2.07 3.41
C ASP A 180 8.53 -2.86 2.17
N PHE A 181 8.26 -2.15 1.08
CA PHE A 181 7.83 -2.76 -0.17
C PHE A 181 8.92 -3.63 -0.79
N PHE A 182 10.13 -3.09 -0.95
CA PHE A 182 11.25 -3.80 -1.54
C PHE A 182 11.50 -5.10 -0.79
N THR A 183 11.60 -5.05 0.53
CA THR A 183 11.85 -6.23 1.37
C THR A 183 10.70 -7.23 1.35
N GLU A 184 9.45 -6.77 1.35
CA GLU A 184 8.27 -7.63 1.21
C GLU A 184 8.32 -8.42 -0.12
N VAL A 185 8.54 -7.74 -1.25
CA VAL A 185 8.43 -8.42 -2.55
C VAL A 185 9.71 -9.12 -2.98
N VAL A 186 10.89 -8.62 -2.64
CA VAL A 186 12.17 -9.27 -2.98
C VAL A 186 12.49 -10.37 -1.99
N ASN A 187 12.47 -10.07 -0.68
CA ASN A 187 12.88 -10.99 0.37
C ASN A 187 11.74 -11.76 1.04
N ARG A 188 10.49 -11.54 0.60
CA ARG A 188 9.26 -12.25 1.03
C ARG A 188 8.75 -11.86 2.42
N ALA A 189 9.40 -10.92 3.09
CA ALA A 189 9.00 -10.42 4.39
C ALA A 189 9.49 -9.00 4.60
N THR A 190 8.59 -8.13 5.07
CA THR A 190 8.90 -6.74 5.43
C THR A 190 10.05 -6.69 6.46
N GLY A 191 11.06 -5.87 6.19
CA GLY A 191 12.24 -5.69 7.02
C GLY A 191 13.24 -6.86 7.01
N ASP A 192 12.99 -7.92 6.24
CA ASP A 192 13.90 -9.07 6.14
C ASP A 192 15.00 -8.83 5.11
N THR A 193 15.91 -7.90 5.39
CA THR A 193 17.06 -7.58 4.54
C THR A 193 18.36 -7.53 5.33
N ARG A 194 19.48 -7.68 4.63
CA ARG A 194 20.81 -7.37 5.18
C ARG A 194 20.89 -5.92 5.68
N SER A 195 21.68 -5.68 6.71
CA SER A 195 21.83 -4.37 7.37
C SER A 195 23.11 -3.63 6.97
N ASP A 196 24.04 -4.29 6.28
CA ASP A 196 25.32 -3.75 5.82
C ASP A 196 25.23 -2.97 4.48
N TYR A 197 24.16 -2.21 4.28
CA TYR A 197 23.97 -1.27 3.16
C TYR A 197 23.86 0.17 3.68
N PHE A 198 24.04 1.16 2.80
CA PHE A 198 23.78 2.56 3.14
C PHE A 198 22.29 2.90 2.98
N GLY A 199 21.57 2.99 4.10
CA GLY A 199 20.16 3.41 4.14
C GLY A 199 20.01 4.91 4.35
N THR A 200 19.15 5.58 3.57
CA THR A 200 18.83 7.02 3.74
C THR A 200 17.37 7.31 3.38
N GLU A 201 16.83 8.40 3.92
CA GLU A 201 15.53 8.98 3.51
C GLU A 201 15.67 9.97 2.35
N GLU A 202 16.92 10.25 1.93
CA GLU A 202 17.22 11.18 0.85
C GLU A 202 17.38 10.43 -0.49
N ASP A 203 16.27 10.25 -1.21
CA ASP A 203 16.28 9.54 -2.51
C ASP A 203 17.24 10.19 -3.54
N GLN A 204 17.38 11.52 -3.51
CA GLN A 204 18.33 12.24 -4.36
C GLN A 204 19.79 11.80 -4.10
N LEU A 205 20.14 11.60 -2.83
CA LEU A 205 21.47 11.14 -2.44
C LEU A 205 21.75 9.73 -2.97
N LEU A 206 20.72 8.86 -3.04
CA LEU A 206 20.84 7.52 -3.60
C LEU A 206 21.23 7.56 -5.08
N ALA A 207 20.57 8.41 -5.87
CA ALA A 207 20.88 8.57 -7.29
C ALA A 207 22.29 9.17 -7.51
N GLU A 208 22.65 10.20 -6.76
CA GLU A 208 23.95 10.87 -6.87
C GLU A 208 25.12 9.95 -6.52
N GLN A 209 25.02 9.20 -5.42
CA GLN A 209 26.07 8.26 -5.01
C GLN A 209 26.18 7.07 -5.96
N THR A 210 25.05 6.57 -6.45
CA THR A 210 25.03 5.44 -7.39
C THR A 210 25.64 5.83 -8.72
N GLY A 211 25.28 6.99 -9.27
CA GLY A 211 25.82 7.53 -10.53
C GLY A 211 27.31 7.92 -10.49
N GLN A 212 27.97 7.76 -9.34
CA GLN A 212 29.42 8.01 -9.19
C GLN A 212 30.20 6.73 -8.89
N ASN A 213 29.55 5.57 -8.83
CA ASN A 213 30.17 4.30 -8.50
C ASN A 213 29.71 3.18 -9.45
N VAL A 214 30.61 2.78 -10.35
CA VAL A 214 30.36 1.73 -11.36
C VAL A 214 30.03 0.34 -10.77
N PHE A 215 30.24 0.13 -9.46
CA PHE A 215 29.92 -1.11 -8.74
C PHE A 215 28.81 -0.93 -7.69
N ALA A 216 28.12 0.21 -7.69
CA ALA A 216 26.97 0.45 -6.81
C ALA A 216 25.65 0.00 -7.44
N LEU A 217 24.77 -0.53 -6.59
CA LEU A 217 23.38 -0.80 -6.89
C LEU A 217 22.52 -0.17 -5.78
N THR A 218 21.46 0.50 -6.20
CA THR A 218 20.46 1.06 -5.30
C THR A 218 19.05 0.66 -5.69
N TYR A 219 18.07 0.93 -4.82
CA TYR A 219 16.66 0.90 -5.14
C TYR A 219 15.95 2.10 -4.51
N PHE A 220 14.99 2.68 -5.24
CA PHE A 220 14.15 3.79 -4.77
C PHE A 220 12.87 3.91 -5.63
N GLY A 221 11.98 4.85 -5.29
CA GLY A 221 10.70 5.03 -5.99
C GLY A 221 10.87 5.43 -7.47
N PHE A 222 10.02 4.91 -8.36
CA PHE A 222 10.10 5.15 -9.80
C PHE A 222 9.94 6.63 -10.18
N ALA A 223 9.12 7.40 -9.46
CA ALA A 223 9.00 8.84 -9.67
C ALA A 223 10.36 9.55 -9.52
N PHE A 224 11.18 9.15 -8.54
CA PHE A 224 12.54 9.67 -8.37
C PHE A 224 13.47 9.25 -9.50
N PHE A 225 13.28 8.06 -10.08
CA PHE A 225 14.08 7.60 -11.22
C PHE A 225 13.84 8.47 -12.46
N LEU A 226 12.59 8.84 -12.72
CA LEU A 226 12.24 9.73 -13.84
C LEU A 226 13.00 11.06 -13.79
N ASN A 227 13.20 11.61 -12.59
CA ASN A 227 13.92 12.87 -12.38
C ASN A 227 15.45 12.72 -12.33
N ASN A 228 15.97 11.48 -12.30
CA ASN A 228 17.40 11.18 -12.13
C ASN A 228 17.98 10.30 -13.25
N GLN A 229 17.32 10.22 -14.40
CA GLN A 229 17.78 9.41 -15.54
C GLN A 229 19.12 9.87 -16.12
N GLU A 230 19.53 11.11 -15.86
CA GLU A 230 20.87 11.60 -16.25
C GLU A 230 21.98 11.02 -15.36
N LEU A 231 21.67 10.66 -14.11
CA LEU A 231 22.64 10.15 -13.14
C LEU A 231 22.73 8.62 -13.15
N VAL A 232 21.60 7.94 -13.33
CA VAL A 232 21.52 6.48 -13.21
C VAL A 232 20.70 5.85 -14.34
N GLN A 233 20.93 4.57 -14.58
CA GLN A 233 20.09 3.73 -15.44
C GLN A 233 19.38 2.66 -14.61
N ALA A 234 18.21 2.24 -15.08
CA ALA A 234 17.45 1.16 -14.45
C ALA A 234 18.01 -0.23 -14.81
N VAL A 235 17.89 -1.16 -13.85
CA VAL A 235 18.12 -2.59 -14.04
C VAL A 235 16.80 -3.25 -14.41
N ALA A 236 16.78 -4.00 -15.51
CA ALA A 236 15.61 -4.77 -15.91
C ALA A 236 15.36 -5.93 -14.94
N ILE A 237 14.10 -6.17 -14.58
CA ILE A 237 13.71 -7.16 -13.58
C ILE A 237 13.01 -8.33 -14.22
N ASP A 238 13.59 -9.51 -14.07
CA ASP A 238 13.00 -10.79 -14.46
C ASP A 238 12.25 -11.38 -13.25
N PRO A 239 10.95 -11.68 -13.36
CA PRO A 239 10.12 -12.06 -12.22
C PRO A 239 10.47 -13.44 -11.63
N ARG A 240 11.37 -14.21 -12.26
CA ARG A 240 11.81 -15.51 -11.74
C ARG A 240 12.43 -15.36 -10.35
N ARG A 241 11.93 -16.17 -9.41
CA ARG A 241 12.49 -16.34 -8.05
C ARG A 241 13.72 -17.24 -8.02
N THR A 242 14.10 -17.82 -9.15
CA THR A 242 15.30 -18.65 -9.29
C THR A 242 16.47 -17.82 -9.79
N LEU A 243 17.67 -18.27 -9.45
CA LEU A 243 18.92 -17.68 -9.94
C LEU A 243 19.25 -18.25 -11.32
N ILE A 244 20.15 -17.57 -12.04
CA ILE A 244 20.66 -18.10 -13.30
C ILE A 244 21.72 -19.17 -13.01
N ASP A 245 22.86 -18.79 -12.42
CA ASP A 245 24.05 -19.64 -12.37
C ASP A 245 24.99 -19.37 -11.18
N ALA A 246 24.46 -19.00 -10.01
CA ALA A 246 25.28 -18.86 -8.81
C ALA A 246 26.06 -20.16 -8.53
N ALA A 247 27.33 -20.04 -8.11
CA ALA A 247 28.17 -21.21 -7.85
C ALA A 247 27.53 -22.11 -6.77
N GLN A 248 27.58 -23.43 -6.97
CA GLN A 248 26.94 -24.38 -6.04
C GLN A 248 27.46 -24.22 -4.59
N SER A 249 28.76 -23.96 -4.42
CA SER A 249 29.36 -23.72 -3.10
C SER A 249 28.86 -22.45 -2.40
N VAL A 250 28.42 -21.44 -3.17
CA VAL A 250 27.76 -20.24 -2.64
C VAL A 250 26.33 -20.59 -2.23
N LEU A 251 25.59 -21.29 -3.10
CA LEU A 251 24.22 -21.72 -2.80
C LEU A 251 24.15 -22.63 -1.58
N ASP A 252 25.07 -23.59 -1.43
CA ASP A 252 25.09 -24.50 -0.29
C ASP A 252 25.24 -23.74 1.03
N GLN A 253 26.14 -22.75 1.06
CA GLN A 253 26.36 -21.92 2.25
C GLN A 253 25.17 -21.02 2.57
N ILE A 254 24.61 -20.35 1.56
CA ILE A 254 23.42 -19.50 1.74
C ILE A 254 22.23 -20.35 2.17
N ASN A 255 22.00 -21.51 1.55
CA ASN A 255 20.88 -22.38 1.87
C ASN A 255 21.01 -23.02 3.26
N ALA A 256 22.22 -23.29 3.74
CA ALA A 256 22.44 -23.68 5.12
C ALA A 256 22.00 -22.58 6.10
N ARG A 257 22.36 -21.31 5.83
CA ARG A 257 21.92 -20.14 6.62
C ARG A 257 20.40 -19.96 6.56
N ARG A 258 19.81 -20.05 5.37
CA ARG A 258 18.36 -19.91 5.16
C ARG A 258 17.58 -20.99 5.89
N THR A 259 18.03 -22.23 5.82
CA THR A 259 17.41 -23.36 6.54
C THR A 259 17.48 -23.15 8.05
N ALA A 260 18.59 -22.65 8.58
CA ALA A 260 18.70 -22.32 10.00
C ALA A 260 17.70 -21.24 10.44
N ASN A 261 17.26 -20.37 9.52
CA ASN A 261 16.25 -19.34 9.73
C ASN A 261 14.85 -19.74 9.24
N ASN A 262 14.59 -21.03 8.97
CA ASN A 262 13.31 -21.55 8.46
C ASN A 262 12.85 -20.95 7.11
N LYS A 263 13.80 -20.47 6.30
CA LYS A 263 13.52 -19.93 4.96
C LYS A 263 13.69 -21.00 3.88
N GLN A 264 12.91 -20.87 2.81
CA GLN A 264 13.00 -21.75 1.64
C GLN A 264 14.37 -21.62 0.95
N PRO A 265 15.02 -22.73 0.57
CA PRO A 265 16.27 -22.68 -0.20
C PRO A 265 16.12 -21.93 -1.54
N LEU A 266 17.19 -21.26 -1.95
CA LEU A 266 17.34 -20.69 -3.29
C LEU A 266 17.91 -21.74 -4.25
N ALA A 267 17.56 -21.63 -5.53
CA ALA A 267 17.98 -22.57 -6.57
C ALA A 267 18.28 -21.87 -7.89
N ASN A 268 19.25 -22.42 -8.63
CA ASN A 268 19.48 -22.05 -10.03
C ASN A 268 18.44 -22.69 -10.95
N ALA A 269 18.08 -21.99 -12.02
CA ALA A 269 17.29 -22.51 -13.13
C ALA A 269 17.99 -22.37 -14.50
N GLY A 270 19.16 -21.72 -14.55
CA GLY A 270 19.87 -21.43 -15.80
C GLY A 270 19.13 -20.44 -16.71
N GLY A 271 19.51 -20.47 -17.98
CA GLY A 271 18.96 -19.59 -19.01
C GLY A 271 19.61 -18.21 -19.04
N THR A 272 18.92 -17.24 -19.64
CA THR A 272 19.35 -15.83 -19.71
C THR A 272 18.33 -14.96 -19.00
N CYS A 273 18.74 -13.78 -18.53
CA CYS A 273 17.84 -12.83 -17.87
C CYS A 273 16.86 -12.25 -18.91
N GLN A 274 15.56 -12.36 -18.65
CA GLN A 274 14.48 -11.81 -19.48
C GLN A 274 13.69 -10.80 -18.66
N GLY A 275 14.35 -9.69 -18.34
CA GLY A 275 13.80 -8.66 -17.48
C GLY A 275 12.99 -7.60 -18.23
N VAL A 276 12.08 -6.97 -17.51
CA VAL A 276 11.30 -5.80 -17.95
C VAL A 276 11.92 -4.56 -17.31
N LEU A 277 12.05 -3.46 -18.06
CA LEU A 277 12.48 -2.17 -17.50
C LEU A 277 11.29 -1.44 -16.85
N PRO A 278 11.52 -0.60 -15.82
CA PRO A 278 10.48 0.25 -15.31
C PRO A 278 10.14 1.36 -16.32
N SER A 279 8.86 1.59 -16.49
CA SER A 279 8.26 2.68 -17.25
C SER A 279 6.84 2.88 -16.70
N LEU A 280 6.22 4.01 -17.03
CA LEU A 280 4.81 4.24 -16.71
C LEU A 280 3.96 3.05 -17.20
N ASP A 281 4.09 2.70 -18.48
CA ASP A 281 3.34 1.62 -19.11
C ASP A 281 3.55 0.27 -18.42
N THR A 282 4.80 -0.11 -18.12
CA THR A 282 5.09 -1.43 -17.52
C THR A 282 4.68 -1.52 -16.05
N ILE A 283 4.65 -0.40 -15.32
CA ILE A 283 4.16 -0.32 -13.95
C ILE A 283 2.64 -0.38 -13.93
N LEU A 284 1.96 0.45 -14.73
CA LEU A 284 0.50 0.46 -14.86
C LEU A 284 -0.02 -0.86 -15.40
N SER A 285 0.75 -1.54 -16.26
CA SER A 285 0.39 -2.83 -16.83
C SER A 285 0.87 -4.04 -16.05
N PHE A 286 1.51 -3.86 -14.89
CA PHE A 286 2.02 -4.95 -14.03
C PHE A 286 3.04 -5.89 -14.69
N GLN A 287 3.58 -5.50 -15.85
CA GLN A 287 4.67 -6.22 -16.49
C GLN A 287 5.98 -6.05 -15.72
N TYR A 288 6.15 -4.94 -14.99
CA TYR A 288 7.30 -4.68 -14.14
C TYR A 288 7.15 -5.32 -12.75
N SER A 289 7.01 -6.64 -12.74
CA SER A 289 6.73 -7.43 -11.55
C SER A 289 8.02 -7.96 -10.88
N PRO A 290 8.07 -8.05 -9.54
CA PRO A 290 7.05 -7.71 -8.55
C PRO A 290 7.19 -6.29 -7.99
N LEU A 291 7.99 -5.44 -8.63
CA LEU A 291 8.31 -4.10 -8.17
C LEU A 291 7.27 -3.05 -8.57
N SER A 292 6.07 -3.47 -8.98
CA SER A 292 4.92 -2.61 -9.25
C SER A 292 3.69 -3.11 -8.48
N ARG A 293 2.89 -2.20 -7.91
CA ARG A 293 1.66 -2.55 -7.19
C ARG A 293 0.58 -1.47 -7.27
N PRO A 294 -0.71 -1.82 -7.13
CA PRO A 294 -1.76 -0.83 -6.96
C PRO A 294 -1.77 -0.32 -5.51
N LEU A 295 -2.20 0.93 -5.34
CA LEU A 295 -2.44 1.54 -4.05
C LEU A 295 -3.91 1.90 -3.93
N PHE A 296 -4.51 1.56 -2.79
CA PHE A 296 -5.92 1.74 -2.50
C PHE A 296 -6.13 2.44 -1.17
N ILE A 297 -7.29 3.08 -1.06
CA ILE A 297 -7.96 3.32 0.22
C ILE A 297 -9.26 2.51 0.24
N TYR A 298 -9.56 1.89 1.38
CA TYR A 298 -10.83 1.21 1.63
C TYR A 298 -11.60 1.98 2.68
N THR A 299 -12.71 2.60 2.29
CA THR A 299 -13.51 3.42 3.21
C THR A 299 -14.70 2.61 3.73
N ASN A 300 -14.90 2.60 5.05
CA ASN A 300 -16.04 1.94 5.66
C ASN A 300 -17.34 2.64 5.20
N ALA A 301 -18.27 1.88 4.62
CA ALA A 301 -19.48 2.44 4.02
C ALA A 301 -20.41 3.11 5.05
N GLN A 302 -20.40 2.65 6.30
CA GLN A 302 -21.14 3.30 7.39
C GLN A 302 -20.45 4.60 7.81
N SER A 303 -19.12 4.62 7.92
CA SER A 303 -18.36 5.84 8.20
C SER A 303 -18.49 6.89 7.09
N ALA A 304 -18.60 6.46 5.83
CA ALA A 304 -18.77 7.34 4.66
C ALA A 304 -20.07 8.17 4.67
N GLN A 305 -20.99 7.91 5.60
CA GLN A 305 -22.20 8.72 5.82
C GLN A 305 -21.93 9.96 6.69
N ARG A 306 -20.80 10.01 7.40
CA ARG A 306 -20.40 11.17 8.21
C ARG A 306 -19.83 12.25 7.30
N GLU A 307 -20.23 13.50 7.53
CA GLU A 307 -19.83 14.63 6.69
C GLU A 307 -18.30 14.78 6.61
N ALA A 308 -17.61 14.53 7.72
CA ALA A 308 -16.15 14.62 7.79
C ALA A 308 -15.43 13.58 6.90
N ILE A 309 -15.96 12.35 6.86
CA ILE A 309 -15.40 11.27 6.02
C ILE A 309 -15.77 11.49 4.57
N ASP A 310 -17.00 11.90 4.32
CA ASP A 310 -17.47 12.21 2.99
C ASP A 310 -16.60 13.29 2.33
N ALA A 311 -16.43 14.41 3.02
CA ALA A 311 -15.62 15.53 2.55
C ALA A 311 -14.13 15.17 2.40
N PHE A 312 -13.57 14.38 3.32
CA PHE A 312 -12.15 14.00 3.24
C PHE A 312 -11.86 13.11 2.04
N VAL A 313 -12.66 12.07 1.82
CA VAL A 313 -12.45 11.16 0.68
C VAL A 313 -12.86 11.83 -0.64
N ASP A 314 -13.90 12.66 -0.67
CA ASP A 314 -14.23 13.47 -1.86
C ASP A 314 -13.04 14.36 -2.25
N TYR A 315 -12.41 15.03 -1.28
CA TYR A 315 -11.20 15.82 -1.50
C TYR A 315 -10.01 14.97 -1.97
N TYR A 316 -9.80 13.80 -1.34
CA TYR A 316 -8.74 12.86 -1.71
C TYR A 316 -8.83 12.50 -3.19
N LEU A 317 -10.03 12.23 -3.70
CA LEU A 317 -10.27 11.80 -5.08
C LEU A 317 -10.34 12.95 -6.11
N THR A 318 -10.00 14.18 -5.73
CA THR A 318 -10.04 15.32 -6.67
C THR A 318 -8.88 15.30 -7.66
N GLU A 319 -9.08 16.01 -8.79
CA GLU A 319 -8.03 16.30 -9.77
C GLU A 319 -6.82 17.02 -9.15
N ASN A 320 -7.03 17.85 -8.11
CA ASN A 320 -5.95 18.58 -7.44
C ASN A 320 -5.02 17.67 -6.63
N ILE A 321 -5.48 16.46 -6.31
CA ILE A 321 -4.74 15.45 -5.55
C ILE A 321 -4.31 14.33 -6.50
N LEU A 322 -5.24 13.49 -6.96
CA LEU A 322 -4.91 12.32 -7.79
C LEU A 322 -4.59 12.66 -9.25
N GLY A 323 -4.86 13.88 -9.70
CA GLY A 323 -4.51 14.36 -11.05
C GLY A 323 -3.30 15.26 -11.10
N ASN A 324 -2.74 15.59 -9.94
CA ASN A 324 -1.66 16.54 -9.84
C ASN A 324 -0.33 15.77 -9.86
N ASP A 325 0.33 15.79 -11.03
CA ASP A 325 1.62 15.13 -11.20
C ASP A 325 2.68 15.63 -10.22
N GLU A 326 2.69 16.93 -9.89
CA GLU A 326 3.64 17.52 -8.94
C GLU A 326 3.38 16.98 -7.52
N PHE A 327 2.11 17.01 -7.07
CA PHE A 327 1.73 16.46 -5.75
C PHE A 327 2.13 14.99 -5.63
N MET A 328 1.80 14.19 -6.65
CA MET A 328 2.03 12.75 -6.60
C MET A 328 3.50 12.39 -6.74
N GLN A 329 4.29 13.16 -7.48
CA GLN A 329 5.75 13.03 -7.50
C GLN A 329 6.38 13.45 -6.18
N ASP A 330 5.90 14.53 -5.54
CA ASP A 330 6.40 15.00 -4.24
C ASP A 330 6.19 13.95 -3.14
N VAL A 331 5.12 13.15 -3.23
CA VAL A 331 4.90 12.00 -2.35
C VAL A 331 5.49 10.68 -2.87
N GLY A 332 6.13 10.69 -4.04
CA GLY A 332 6.92 9.56 -4.57
C GLY A 332 6.17 8.56 -5.46
N TYR A 333 4.97 8.87 -5.92
CA TYR A 333 4.07 7.96 -6.64
C TYR A 333 3.71 8.42 -8.05
N VAL A 334 3.03 7.53 -8.78
CA VAL A 334 2.61 7.76 -10.16
C VAL A 334 1.09 7.84 -10.23
N ASN A 335 0.62 8.83 -10.98
CA ASN A 335 -0.81 9.01 -11.24
C ASN A 335 -1.41 7.82 -11.98
N ILE A 336 -2.60 7.43 -11.53
CA ILE A 336 -3.47 6.53 -12.28
C ILE A 336 -4.08 7.31 -13.46
N SER A 337 -4.46 6.61 -14.54
CA SER A 337 -5.04 7.26 -15.73
C SER A 337 -6.34 7.98 -15.40
N SER A 338 -6.73 8.99 -16.19
CA SER A 338 -8.01 9.71 -16.01
C SER A 338 -9.21 8.77 -15.94
N GLU A 339 -9.20 7.69 -16.73
CA GLU A 339 -10.29 6.70 -16.75
C GLU A 339 -10.41 5.95 -15.41
N LEU A 340 -9.28 5.59 -14.80
CA LEU A 340 -9.23 4.95 -13.49
C LEU A 340 -9.62 5.93 -12.38
N ARG A 341 -9.24 7.22 -12.48
CA ARG A 341 -9.65 8.27 -11.53
C ARG A 341 -11.15 8.49 -11.60
N ASP A 342 -11.68 8.63 -12.80
CA ASP A 342 -13.11 8.73 -13.03
C ASP A 342 -13.85 7.48 -12.52
N ALA A 343 -13.27 6.29 -12.65
CA ALA A 343 -13.82 5.07 -12.08
C ALA A 343 -13.85 5.12 -10.54
N ALA A 344 -12.73 5.46 -9.89
CA ALA A 344 -12.66 5.59 -8.44
C ALA A 344 -13.69 6.62 -7.92
N ARG A 345 -13.78 7.76 -8.62
CA ARG A 345 -14.79 8.80 -8.37
C ARG A 345 -16.22 8.27 -8.49
N ARG A 346 -16.54 7.50 -9.54
CA ARG A 346 -17.86 6.86 -9.70
C ARG A 346 -18.17 5.87 -8.59
N CYS A 347 -17.20 5.04 -8.20
CA CYS A 347 -17.35 4.12 -7.06
C CYS A 347 -17.73 4.89 -5.79
N TRP A 348 -17.03 6.00 -5.54
CA TRP A 348 -17.28 6.86 -4.39
C TRP A 348 -18.66 7.55 -4.44
N ASP A 349 -18.97 8.25 -5.53
CA ASP A 349 -20.21 9.02 -5.70
C ASP A 349 -21.46 8.12 -5.63
N LYS A 350 -21.37 6.90 -6.16
CA LYS A 350 -22.47 5.92 -6.15
C LYS A 350 -22.47 5.01 -4.91
N ARG A 351 -21.48 5.16 -4.01
CA ARG A 351 -21.28 4.28 -2.85
C ARG A 351 -21.22 2.80 -3.23
N VAL A 352 -20.52 2.47 -4.31
CA VAL A 352 -20.33 1.08 -4.75
C VAL A 352 -19.52 0.35 -3.69
N THR A 353 -20.10 -0.68 -3.08
CA THR A 353 -19.44 -1.47 -2.05
C THR A 353 -18.79 -2.74 -2.61
N GLY A 354 -17.79 -3.23 -1.89
CA GLY A 354 -17.03 -4.43 -2.24
C GLY A 354 -15.68 -4.12 -2.86
N THR A 355 -15.13 -5.08 -3.61
CA THR A 355 -13.82 -5.01 -4.25
C THR A 355 -13.92 -5.46 -5.70
N ALA A 356 -13.19 -4.80 -6.59
CA ALA A 356 -13.16 -5.14 -8.01
C ALA A 356 -12.36 -6.42 -8.29
N PHE A 357 -11.31 -6.70 -7.49
CA PHE A 357 -10.31 -7.73 -7.79
C PHE A 357 -10.49 -9.03 -6.99
N GLY A 358 -11.51 -9.11 -6.13
CA GLY A 358 -11.90 -10.36 -5.45
C GLY A 358 -10.79 -11.04 -4.64
N GLY A 359 -9.78 -10.30 -4.18
CA GLY A 359 -8.65 -10.87 -3.45
C GLY A 359 -7.30 -10.82 -4.17
N THR A 360 -7.27 -10.76 -5.50
CA THR A 360 -6.05 -11.00 -6.28
C THR A 360 -6.01 -10.17 -7.55
N ILE A 361 -4.91 -9.44 -7.74
CA ILE A 361 -4.64 -8.66 -8.97
C ILE A 361 -3.47 -9.25 -9.79
N SER A 362 -2.75 -10.24 -9.25
CA SER A 362 -1.58 -10.80 -9.91
C SER A 362 -1.92 -11.51 -11.23
N GLY A 363 -1.10 -11.28 -12.26
CA GLY A 363 -1.26 -11.87 -13.58
C GLY A 363 -2.25 -11.15 -14.49
N LEU A 364 -2.87 -10.06 -14.02
CA LEU A 364 -3.64 -9.15 -14.86
C LEU A 364 -2.71 -8.10 -15.47
N ASP A 365 -2.94 -7.77 -16.74
CA ASP A 365 -2.34 -6.58 -17.35
C ASP A 365 -3.16 -5.32 -17.02
N GLY A 366 -2.60 -4.16 -17.38
CA GLY A 366 -3.19 -2.86 -17.06
C GLY A 366 -4.53 -2.61 -17.74
N GLU A 367 -4.69 -3.12 -18.97
CA GLU A 367 -5.97 -3.01 -19.68
C GLU A 367 -7.05 -3.81 -18.96
N LYS A 368 -6.72 -5.03 -18.53
CA LYS A 368 -7.65 -5.89 -17.80
C LYS A 368 -7.99 -5.34 -16.42
N ILE A 369 -7.01 -4.76 -15.73
CA ILE A 369 -7.22 -4.07 -14.45
C ILE A 369 -8.18 -2.91 -14.63
N ARG A 370 -7.98 -2.08 -15.66
CA ARG A 370 -8.87 -0.98 -16.00
C ARG A 370 -10.28 -1.47 -16.30
N GLU A 371 -10.43 -2.48 -17.16
CA GLU A 371 -11.74 -3.06 -17.51
C GLU A 371 -12.49 -3.58 -16.28
N ILE A 372 -11.80 -4.32 -15.41
CA ILE A 372 -12.39 -4.88 -14.17
C ILE A 372 -12.82 -3.75 -13.23
N TYR A 373 -11.94 -2.77 -13.02
CA TYR A 373 -12.21 -1.67 -12.09
C TYR A 373 -13.33 -0.73 -12.60
N GLU A 374 -13.31 -0.37 -13.88
CA GLU A 374 -14.39 0.39 -14.51
C GLU A 374 -15.73 -0.37 -14.46
N GLY A 375 -15.70 -1.68 -14.68
CA GLY A 375 -16.88 -2.55 -14.56
C GLY A 375 -17.45 -2.56 -13.14
N HIS A 376 -16.59 -2.66 -12.13
CA HIS A 376 -16.97 -2.60 -10.73
C HIS A 376 -17.62 -1.24 -10.37
N CYS A 377 -17.00 -0.13 -10.76
CA CYS A 377 -17.50 1.21 -10.46
C CYS A 377 -18.68 1.66 -11.35
N GLY A 378 -19.12 0.80 -12.27
CA GLY A 378 -20.20 1.05 -13.22
C GLY A 378 -19.77 1.93 -14.39
N GLN A 379 -20.22 1.57 -15.60
CA GLN A 379 -20.01 2.38 -16.81
C GLN A 379 -20.95 3.60 -16.86
N GLN A 380 -20.60 4.60 -17.68
CA GLN A 380 -21.47 5.75 -18.00
C GLN A 380 -22.71 5.32 -18.77
#